data_AF-A0AAV4C9V3-F1
#
_entry.id   AF-A0AAV4C9V3-F1
#
_cell.length_a   1.000
_cell.length_b   1.000
_cell.length_c   1.000
_cell.angle_alpha   90.00
_cell.angle_beta   90.00
_cell.angle_gamma   90.00
#
_symmetry.space_group_name_H-M   'P 1'
#
loop_
_entity.id
_entity.type
_entity.pdbx_description
1 polymer ?
#
loop_
_entity_poly.entity_id
_entity_poly.type
_entity_poly.pdbx_seq_one_letter_code
_entity_poly.pdbx_strand_id
1 'polypeptide(L)'
;MRKGEDPRETILRDQKHSGRPLSASVTAHREKVDCMIRANRRVKQKKIANAGGISKERVHHIVSTVLGYRKVSARWVPRHLTVEMKAQRKDMCTQLLELSTVFILP
;
A
#
# COMPACT_ATOMS: atom_id res chain seq x y z
N MET A 1 -19.84 -52.28 40.57
CA MET A 1 -19.97 -51.06 41.41
C MET A 1 -19.24 -49.93 40.69
N ARG A 2 -19.97 -48.98 40.06
CA ARG A 2 -19.37 -47.85 39.32
C ARG A 2 -19.06 -46.73 40.32
N LYS A 3 -17.82 -46.24 40.36
CA LYS A 3 -17.44 -45.06 41.16
C LYS A 3 -18.27 -43.86 40.68
N GLY A 4 -18.87 -43.14 41.63
CA GLY A 4 -19.71 -41.98 41.37
C GLY A 4 -18.92 -40.85 40.71
N GLU A 5 -19.54 -40.19 39.74
CA GLU A 5 -19.09 -38.92 39.18
C GLU A 5 -19.39 -37.80 40.18
N ASP A 6 -18.40 -36.97 40.48
CA ASP A 6 -18.53 -35.85 41.41
C ASP A 6 -19.37 -34.72 40.77
N PRO A 7 -20.37 -34.12 41.47
CA PRO A 7 -21.33 -33.20 40.83
C PRO A 7 -20.77 -31.80 40.51
N ARG A 8 -19.45 -31.58 40.63
CA ARG A 8 -18.83 -30.24 40.64
C ARG A 8 -17.91 -29.95 39.46
N GLU A 9 -17.69 -30.89 38.55
CA GLU A 9 -16.96 -30.60 37.31
C GLU A 9 -17.90 -30.08 36.23
N THR A 10 -18.37 -28.85 36.39
CA THR A 10 -18.91 -28.11 35.26
C THR A 10 -17.73 -27.67 34.39
N ILE A 11 -17.46 -28.41 33.32
CA ILE A 11 -16.48 -28.03 32.30
C ILE A 11 -17.02 -26.79 31.58
N LEU A 12 -16.77 -25.61 32.16
CA LEU A 12 -17.18 -24.33 31.60
C LEU A 12 -16.28 -24.05 30.40
N ARG A 13 -16.67 -24.55 29.22
CA ARG A 13 -15.95 -24.30 27.97
C ARG A 13 -16.21 -22.86 27.54
N ASP A 14 -15.15 -22.07 27.47
CA ASP A 14 -15.21 -20.73 26.93
C ASP A 14 -15.77 -20.77 25.51
N GLN A 15 -16.88 -20.06 25.28
CA GLN A 15 -17.51 -20.01 23.97
C GLN A 15 -16.72 -19.07 23.08
N LYS A 16 -16.67 -19.37 21.77
CA LYS A 16 -15.93 -18.57 20.81
C LYS A 16 -16.55 -17.16 20.74
N HIS A 17 -15.96 -16.20 21.47
CA HIS A 17 -16.40 -14.82 21.44
C HIS A 17 -16.26 -14.24 20.03
N SER A 18 -17.33 -13.59 19.54
CA SER A 18 -17.37 -13.00 18.20
C SER A 18 -16.44 -11.80 18.01
N GLY A 19 -15.84 -11.29 19.09
CA GLY A 19 -14.92 -10.14 19.08
C GLY A 19 -15.52 -8.89 18.44
N ARG A 20 -14.75 -7.81 18.38
CA ARG A 20 -15.10 -6.68 17.51
C ARG A 20 -14.72 -7.09 16.07
N PRO A 21 -15.63 -7.01 15.08
CA PRO A 21 -15.29 -7.35 13.71
C PRO A 21 -14.21 -6.41 13.19
N LEU A 22 -13.02 -6.93 12.91
CA LEU A 22 -11.93 -6.17 12.32
C LEU A 22 -12.28 -5.67 10.91
N SER A 23 -13.09 -6.43 10.15
CA SER A 23 -13.17 -6.27 8.70
C SER A 23 -13.75 -4.93 8.24
N ALA A 24 -14.84 -4.45 8.85
CA ALA A 24 -15.52 -3.21 8.42
C ALA A 24 -14.67 -1.95 8.69
N SER A 25 -13.93 -1.92 9.80
CA SER A 25 -12.96 -0.85 10.07
C SER A 25 -11.76 -0.96 9.12
N VAL A 26 -11.28 -2.17 8.85
CA VAL A 26 -10.11 -2.40 8.00
C VAL A 26 -10.36 -2.04 6.54
N THR A 27 -11.55 -2.29 5.98
CA THR A 27 -11.87 -1.94 4.57
C THR A 27 -11.94 -0.42 4.37
N ALA A 28 -12.67 0.30 5.22
CA ALA A 28 -12.79 1.76 5.15
C ALA A 28 -11.42 2.45 5.31
N HIS A 29 -10.59 2.00 6.27
CA HIS A 29 -9.25 2.55 6.44
C HIS A 29 -8.30 2.18 5.30
N ARG A 30 -8.44 0.99 4.70
CA ARG A 30 -7.64 0.57 3.54
C ARG A 30 -7.85 1.50 2.36
N GLU A 31 -9.10 1.78 1.99
CA GLU A 31 -9.42 2.66 0.86
C GLU A 31 -8.92 4.08 1.11
N LYS A 32 -9.16 4.61 2.31
CA LYS A 32 -8.66 5.94 2.70
C LYS A 32 -7.15 6.05 2.59
N VAL A 33 -6.41 5.05 3.09
CA VAL A 33 -4.94 5.01 3.00
C VAL A 33 -4.48 4.93 1.54
N ASP A 34 -5.12 4.09 0.71
CA ASP A 34 -4.78 3.98 -0.72
C ASP A 34 -5.00 5.29 -1.47
N CYS A 35 -6.15 5.95 -1.27
CA CYS A 35 -6.44 7.27 -1.84
C CYS A 35 -5.38 8.31 -1.47
N MET A 36 -4.98 8.37 -0.19
CA MET A 36 -3.96 9.32 0.27
C MET A 36 -2.59 9.07 -0.38
N ILE A 37 -2.19 7.81 -0.54
CA ILE A 37 -0.91 7.44 -1.17
C ILE A 37 -0.97 7.73 -2.68
N ARG A 38 -2.08 7.44 -3.36
CA ARG A 38 -2.26 7.73 -4.79
C ARG A 38 -2.22 9.23 -5.09
N ALA A 39 -2.84 10.05 -4.24
CA ALA A 39 -2.82 11.50 -4.38
C ALA A 39 -1.40 12.08 -4.19
N ASN A 40 -0.62 11.55 -3.25
CA ASN A 40 0.78 11.95 -3.06
C ASN A 40 1.65 10.76 -2.65
N ARG A 41 2.40 10.21 -3.62
CA ARG A 41 3.30 9.06 -3.41
C ARG A 41 4.44 9.33 -2.40
N ARG A 42 4.68 10.59 -2.03
CA ARG A 42 5.71 11.00 -1.05
C ARG A 42 5.14 11.31 0.35
N VAL A 43 3.87 10.98 0.61
CA VAL A 43 3.24 11.22 1.90
C VAL A 43 3.91 10.43 3.04
N LYS A 44 4.08 11.07 4.20
CA LYS A 44 4.63 10.42 5.41
C LYS A 44 3.54 9.61 6.11
N GLN A 45 3.87 8.41 6.60
CA GLN A 45 2.94 7.57 7.37
C GLN A 45 2.30 8.30 8.56
N LYS A 46 3.04 9.18 9.25
CA LYS A 46 2.49 10.00 10.35
C LYS A 46 1.33 10.91 9.90
N LYS A 47 1.42 11.49 8.70
CA LYS A 47 0.33 12.31 8.14
C LYS A 47 -0.90 11.46 7.83
N ILE A 48 -0.69 10.26 7.30
CA ILE A 48 -1.76 9.29 7.03
C ILE A 48 -2.43 8.85 8.33
N ALA A 49 -1.64 8.53 9.37
CA ALA A 49 -2.13 8.15 10.68
C ALA A 49 -3.06 9.23 11.27
N ASN A 50 -2.56 10.47 11.30
CA ASN A 50 -3.31 11.61 11.82
C ASN A 50 -4.60 11.88 11.04
N ALA A 51 -4.56 11.88 9.70
CA ALA A 51 -5.75 12.11 8.88
C ALA A 51 -6.73 10.92 8.88
N GLY A 52 -6.21 9.71 9.03
CA GLY A 52 -6.96 8.47 9.06
C GLY A 52 -7.58 8.16 10.42
N GLY A 53 -7.16 8.83 11.49
CA GLY A 53 -7.57 8.53 12.86
C GLY A 53 -7.09 7.14 13.32
N ILE A 54 -5.97 6.66 12.76
CA ILE A 54 -5.46 5.31 13.00
C ILE A 54 -4.01 5.35 13.48
N SER A 55 -3.58 4.33 14.21
CA SER A 55 -2.20 4.24 14.69
C SER A 55 -1.21 4.14 13.53
N LYS A 56 0.02 4.60 13.76
CA LYS A 56 1.09 4.56 12.75
C LYS A 56 1.45 3.12 12.37
N GLU A 57 1.40 2.21 13.34
CA GLU A 57 1.64 0.78 13.18
C GLU A 57 0.58 0.17 12.27
N ARG A 58 -0.69 0.57 12.45
CA ARG A 58 -1.78 0.11 11.59
C ARG A 58 -1.63 0.65 10.17
N VAL A 59 -1.24 1.92 10.01
CA VAL A 59 -0.89 2.47 8.69
C VAL A 59 0.22 1.65 8.05
N HIS A 60 1.30 1.35 8.78
CA HIS A 60 2.40 0.57 8.25
C HIS A 60 1.93 -0.80 7.72
N HIS A 61 1.17 -1.54 8.53
CA HIS A 61 0.62 -2.84 8.12
C HIS A 61 -0.32 -2.72 6.90
N ILE A 62 -1.18 -1.70 6.85
CA ILE A 62 -2.05 -1.48 5.69
C ILE A 62 -1.21 -1.21 4.44
N VAL A 63 -0.18 -0.37 4.53
CA VAL A 63 0.69 -0.03 3.41
C VAL A 63 1.46 -1.27 2.92
N SER A 64 2.12 -2.01 3.81
CA SER A 64 3.03 -3.11 3.42
C SER A 64 2.31 -4.43 3.17
N THR A 65 1.44 -4.86 4.09
CA THR A 65 0.81 -6.18 4.05
C THR A 65 -0.49 -6.18 3.25
N VAL A 66 -1.36 -5.18 3.48
CA VAL A 66 -2.69 -5.17 2.86
C VAL A 66 -2.67 -4.63 1.44
N LEU A 67 -1.94 -3.54 1.20
CA LEU A 67 -1.83 -2.87 -0.10
C LEU A 67 -0.60 -3.30 -0.91
N GLY A 68 0.38 -3.95 -0.27
CA GLY A 68 1.60 -4.44 -0.95
C GLY A 68 2.57 -3.32 -1.38
N TYR A 69 2.41 -2.10 -0.88
CA TYR A 69 3.30 -0.99 -1.23
C TYR A 69 4.65 -1.12 -0.52
N ARG A 70 5.71 -0.72 -1.24
CA ARG A 70 7.07 -0.60 -0.70
C ARG A 70 7.57 0.83 -0.82
N LYS A 71 8.36 1.25 0.16
CA LYS A 71 9.05 2.54 0.09
C LYS A 71 10.21 2.42 -0.89
N VAL A 72 10.19 3.24 -1.93
CA VAL A 72 11.27 3.38 -2.90
C VAL A 72 11.84 4.80 -2.78
N SER A 73 13.16 4.93 -2.77
CA SER A 73 13.82 6.24 -2.84
C SER A 73 13.62 6.86 -4.22
N ALA A 74 13.47 8.19 -4.29
CA ALA A 74 13.44 8.87 -5.57
C ALA A 74 14.79 8.72 -6.27
N ARG A 75 14.79 8.42 -7.56
CA ARG A 75 16.01 8.42 -8.39
C ARG A 75 16.50 9.85 -8.54
N TRP A 76 17.81 10.07 -8.42
CA TRP A 76 18.40 11.37 -8.67
C TRP A 76 18.31 11.70 -10.17
N VAL A 77 17.81 12.89 -10.49
CA VAL A 77 17.68 13.37 -11.87
C VAL A 77 18.48 14.67 -11.99
N PRO A 78 19.58 14.71 -12.78
CA PRO A 78 20.57 15.79 -12.78
C PRO A 78 20.07 17.17 -13.19
N ARG A 79 18.89 17.29 -13.83
CA ARG A 79 18.45 18.58 -14.39
C ARG A 79 16.94 18.75 -14.32
N HIS A 80 16.51 19.95 -13.93
CA HIS A 80 15.14 20.39 -14.12
C HIS A 80 14.97 20.89 -15.56
N LEU A 81 14.34 20.07 -16.41
CA LEU A 81 14.10 20.41 -17.81
C LEU A 81 12.89 21.34 -17.93
N THR A 82 13.02 22.42 -18.71
CA THR A 82 11.88 23.27 -19.10
C THR A 82 10.93 22.51 -20.05
N VAL A 83 9.78 23.09 -20.35
CA VAL A 83 8.78 22.47 -21.24
C VAL A 83 9.35 22.31 -22.65
N GLU A 84 10.03 23.35 -23.14
CA GLU A 84 10.65 23.41 -24.47
C GLU A 84 11.75 22.35 -24.60
N MET A 85 12.59 22.22 -23.57
CA MET A 85 13.64 21.20 -23.54
C MET A 85 13.11 19.77 -23.56
N LYS A 86 11.95 19.52 -22.93
CA LYS A 86 11.29 18.21 -22.97
C LYS A 86 10.74 17.91 -24.36
N ALA A 87 10.12 18.90 -25.00
CA ALA A 87 9.63 18.79 -26.37
C ALA A 87 10.78 18.47 -27.34
N GLN A 88 11.85 19.27 -27.32
CA GLN A 88 13.03 19.04 -28.15
C GLN A 88 13.66 17.65 -27.93
N ARG A 89 13.79 17.21 -26.67
CA ARG A 89 14.29 15.86 -26.38
C ARG A 89 13.39 14.78 -26.96
N LYS A 90 12.07 14.93 -26.87
CA LYS A 90 11.12 13.97 -27.45
C LYS A 90 11.29 13.92 -28.96
N ASP A 91 11.30 15.07 -29.63
CA ASP A 91 11.39 15.17 -31.08
C ASP A 91 12.68 14.54 -31.61
N MET A 92 13.83 14.87 -31.00
CA MET A 92 15.11 14.26 -31.35
C MET A 92 15.11 12.74 -31.14
N CYS A 93 14.57 12.26 -30.02
CA CYS A 93 14.49 10.82 -29.75
C CYS A 93 13.59 10.09 -30.77
N THR A 94 12.47 10.71 -31.17
CA THR A 94 11.58 10.15 -32.19
C THR A 94 12.27 10.09 -33.56
N GLN A 95 12.93 11.16 -33.99
CA GLN A 95 13.69 11.19 -35.24
C GLN A 95 14.81 10.14 -35.26
N LEU A 96 15.57 10.03 -34.16
CA LEU A 96 16.64 9.02 -34.05
C LEU A 96 16.09 7.59 -34.10
N LEU A 97 14.93 7.34 -33.49
CA LEU A 97 14.27 6.04 -33.53
C LEU A 97 13.87 5.69 -34.97
N GLU A 98 13.21 6.62 -35.68
CA GLU A 98 12.78 6.43 -37.08
C GLU A 98 13.97 6.16 -38.01
N LEU A 99 15.04 6.96 -37.89
CA LEU A 99 16.27 6.76 -38.69
C LEU A 99 16.92 5.40 -38.39
N SER A 100 16.91 4.96 -37.12
CA SER A 100 17.47 3.65 -36.75
C SER A 100 16.63 2.49 -37.28
N THR A 101 15.31 2.64 -37.39
CA THR A 101 14.43 1.61 -37.96
C THR A 101 14.62 1.45 -39.47
N VAL A 102 14.95 2.53 -40.19
CA VAL A 102 15.22 2.50 -41.64
C VAL A 102 16.58 1.87 -41.97
N PHE A 103 17.56 1.95 -41.05
CA PHE A 103 18.91 1.42 -41.26
C PHE A 103 19.12 -0.03 -40.79
N ILE A 104 18.21 -0.61 -39.99
CA ILE A 104 18.40 -1.91 -39.32
C ILE A 104 17.51 -3.02 -39.91
N LEU A 105 16.54 -2.71 -40.77
CA LEU A 105 15.75 -3.71 -41.51
C LEU A 105 16.21 -3.75 -42.99
N PRO A 106 16.56 -4.93 -43.54
CA PRO A 106 16.98 -5.09 -44.93
C PRO A 106 15.85 -4.81 -45.93
#